data_AF-A0A9C6XVU6-F1
#
_entry.id   AF-A0A9C6XVU6-F1
#
_cell.length_a   1.000
_cell.length_b   1.000
_cell.length_c   1.000
_cell.angle_alpha   90.00
_cell.angle_beta   90.00
_cell.angle_gamma   90.00
#
_symmetry.space_group_name_H-M   'P 1'
#
loop_
_entity.id
_entity.type
_entity.pdbx_description
1 polymer ?
#
loop_
_entity_poly.entity_id
_entity_poly.type
_entity_poly.pdbx_seq_one_letter_code
_entity_poly.pdbx_strand_id
1 'polypeptide(L)'
;MAYLVELIVPRARNASRFARLQQVLDQNGMSVDDVMFSVSPSCDEMLVMCRWKRQRCAQCSDLFRKVRTAYGYCCSFNYADRELDSITWRPRSRGCVGPTVPVVHRTSSCGFTNGLSVAVHVKPGEYFSSLVPSYSVM
;
A
#
# COMPACT_ATOMS: atom_id res chain seq x y z
N MET A 1 -15.62 13.65 -2.12
CA MET A 1 -15.28 12.43 -2.89
C MET A 1 -15.43 12.56 -4.42
N ALA A 2 -16.31 13.41 -4.97
CA ALA A 2 -16.63 13.40 -6.41
C ALA A 2 -15.46 13.71 -7.39
N TYR A 3 -14.40 14.40 -6.95
CA TYR A 3 -13.28 14.80 -7.83
C TYR A 3 -12.05 13.89 -7.72
N LEU A 4 -11.88 13.15 -6.63
CA LEU A 4 -10.69 12.32 -6.39
C LEU A 4 -10.52 11.19 -7.41
N VAL A 5 -11.61 10.73 -8.00
CA VAL A 5 -11.58 9.72 -9.07
C VAL A 5 -10.77 10.17 -10.30
N GLU A 6 -10.65 11.48 -10.54
CA GLU A 6 -9.87 12.02 -11.65
C GLU A 6 -8.35 11.85 -11.45
N LEU A 7 -7.88 11.54 -10.23
CA LEU A 7 -6.46 11.17 -9.97
C LEU A 7 -6.11 9.79 -10.52
N ILE A 8 -7.08 8.87 -10.59
CA ILE A 8 -6.88 7.49 -11.01
C ILE A 8 -7.13 7.36 -12.51
N VAL A 9 -8.16 8.04 -13.02
CA VAL A 9 -8.55 8.00 -14.43
C VAL A 9 -8.86 9.41 -14.92
N PRO A 10 -7.86 10.17 -15.39
CA PRO A 10 -8.10 11.49 -15.94
C PRO A 10 -8.91 11.35 -17.24
N ARG A 11 -10.18 11.77 -17.24
CA ARG A 11 -11.02 11.71 -18.44
C ARG A 11 -10.86 12.99 -19.25
N ALA A 12 -10.41 12.88 -20.50
CA ALA A 12 -10.23 14.03 -21.40
C ALA A 12 -11.51 14.89 -21.59
N ARG A 13 -12.70 14.30 -21.42
CA ARG A 13 -13.99 15.01 -21.48
C ARG A 13 -14.27 15.92 -20.26
N ASN A 14 -13.50 15.78 -19.17
CA ASN A 14 -13.70 16.47 -17.89
C ASN A 14 -12.50 17.33 -17.47
N ALA A 15 -11.81 17.97 -18.41
CA ALA A 15 -10.65 18.84 -18.11
C ALA A 15 -10.94 19.88 -17.01
N SER A 16 -12.18 20.39 -16.93
CA SER A 16 -12.61 21.33 -15.89
C SER A 16 -12.65 20.72 -14.47
N ARG A 17 -12.96 19.43 -14.31
CA ARG A 17 -12.97 18.75 -13.01
C ARG A 17 -11.55 18.46 -12.52
N PHE A 18 -10.68 18.02 -13.44
CA PHE A 18 -9.27 17.81 -13.14
C PHE A 18 -8.59 19.12 -12.77
N ALA A 19 -8.81 20.20 -13.52
CA ALA A 19 -8.29 21.53 -13.19
C ALA A 19 -8.79 22.04 -11.83
N ARG A 20 -10.08 21.82 -11.54
CA ARG A 20 -10.65 22.18 -10.23
C ARG A 20 -10.05 21.36 -9.09
N LEU A 21 -9.80 20.07 -9.30
CA LEU A 21 -9.12 19.24 -8.32
C LEU A 21 -7.71 19.76 -8.05
N GLN A 22 -6.92 20.00 -9.11
CA GLN A 22 -5.57 20.52 -9.00
C GLN A 22 -5.55 21.85 -8.23
N GLN A 23 -6.45 22.78 -8.55
CA GLN A 23 -6.59 24.04 -7.83
C GLN A 23 -6.85 23.85 -6.34
N VAL A 24 -7.69 22.89 -5.95
CA VAL A 24 -7.96 22.59 -4.54
C VAL A 24 -6.71 22.02 -3.86
N LEU A 25 -5.97 21.14 -4.54
CA LEU A 25 -4.72 20.58 -4.00
C LEU A 25 -3.69 21.68 -3.76
N ASP A 26 -3.49 22.55 -4.76
CA ASP A 26 -2.54 23.66 -4.71
C ASP A 26 -2.88 24.65 -3.58
N GLN A 27 -4.17 24.98 -3.41
CA GLN A 27 -4.64 25.86 -2.33
C GLN A 27 -4.39 25.30 -0.92
N ASN A 28 -4.29 23.98 -0.79
CA ASN A 28 -3.99 23.32 0.48
C ASN A 28 -2.52 22.92 0.61
N GLY A 29 -1.67 23.28 -0.37
CA GLY A 29 -0.25 22.92 -0.36
C GLY A 29 0.01 21.41 -0.40
N MET A 30 -0.91 20.63 -0.97
CA MET A 30 -0.80 19.17 -1.08
C MET A 30 -0.38 18.76 -2.49
N SER A 31 0.59 17.86 -2.61
CA SER A 31 0.88 17.24 -3.91
C SER A 31 -0.09 16.11 -4.21
N VAL A 32 -0.17 15.70 -5.48
CA VAL A 32 -0.93 14.50 -5.89
C VAL A 32 -0.43 13.26 -5.15
N ASP A 33 0.89 13.15 -4.93
CA ASP A 33 1.53 12.03 -4.21
C ASP A 33 1.05 11.99 -2.75
N ASP A 34 1.02 13.13 -2.05
CA ASP A 34 0.55 13.25 -0.66
C ASP A 34 -0.92 12.82 -0.51
N VAL A 35 -1.76 13.28 -1.44
CA VAL A 35 -3.18 12.92 -1.44
C VAL A 35 -3.36 11.44 -1.74
N MET A 36 -2.70 10.91 -2.78
CA MET A 36 -2.76 9.49 -3.12
C MET A 36 -2.26 8.62 -1.96
N PHE A 37 -1.20 9.02 -1.25
CA PHE A 37 -0.67 8.30 -0.10
C PHE A 37 -1.66 8.25 1.06
N SER A 38 -2.29 9.39 1.35
CA SER A 38 -3.22 9.57 2.47
C SER A 38 -4.58 8.93 2.24
N VAL A 39 -5.11 8.95 1.01
CA VAL A 39 -6.40 8.31 0.70
C VAL A 39 -6.29 6.81 0.43
N SER A 40 -5.08 6.31 0.15
CA SER A 40 -4.87 4.87 -0.04
C SER A 40 -4.99 4.14 1.30
N PRO A 41 -5.69 3.00 1.36
CA PRO A 41 -5.78 2.18 2.56
C PRO A 41 -4.39 1.87 3.16
N SER A 42 -4.32 1.77 4.47
CA SER A 42 -3.14 1.27 5.16
C SER A 42 -2.99 -0.24 4.96
N CYS A 43 -1.77 -0.76 5.15
CA CYS A 43 -1.55 -2.21 5.07
C CYS A 43 -2.29 -2.99 6.16
N ASP A 44 -2.59 -2.36 7.29
CA ASP A 44 -3.37 -2.97 8.36
C ASP A 44 -4.87 -3.05 8.04
N GLU A 45 -5.39 -2.13 7.20
CA GLU A 45 -6.76 -2.19 6.72
C GLU A 45 -6.95 -3.23 5.61
N MET A 46 -5.95 -3.38 4.73
CA MET A 46 -5.96 -4.34 3.63
C MET A 46 -5.62 -5.75 4.10
N LEU A 47 -4.67 -5.91 5.03
CA LEU A 47 -4.13 -7.20 5.45
C LEU A 47 -4.49 -7.46 6.92
N VAL A 48 -5.44 -8.37 7.15
CA VAL A 48 -5.94 -8.70 8.50
C VAL A 48 -5.10 -9.75 9.22
N MET A 49 -4.25 -10.46 8.48
CA MET A 49 -3.26 -11.38 9.04
C MET A 49 -2.02 -11.39 8.16
N CYS A 50 -0.86 -11.35 8.79
CA CYS A 50 0.45 -11.44 8.15
C CYS A 50 1.36 -12.30 9.03
N ARG A 51 2.05 -13.23 8.39
CA ARG A 51 2.96 -14.17 9.05
C ARG A 51 4.18 -14.42 8.18
N TRP A 52 5.35 -14.36 8.79
CA TRP A 52 6.63 -14.72 8.18
C TRP A 52 7.31 -15.78 9.05
N LYS A 53 7.74 -16.91 8.48
CA LYS A 53 8.46 -17.98 9.22
C LYS A 53 7.82 -18.34 10.57
N ARG A 54 6.55 -18.78 10.56
CA ARG A 54 5.74 -19.12 11.75
C ARG A 54 5.43 -17.95 12.70
N GLN A 55 6.03 -16.79 12.49
CA GLN A 55 5.89 -15.61 13.33
C GLN A 55 4.80 -14.69 12.79
N ARG A 56 3.72 -14.53 13.56
CA ARG A 56 2.58 -13.66 13.22
C ARG A 56 2.85 -12.24 13.73
N CYS A 57 2.55 -11.24 12.90
CA CYS A 57 2.62 -9.84 13.33
C CYS A 57 1.31 -9.35 13.90
N ALA A 58 1.41 -8.46 14.90
CA ALA A 58 0.26 -7.76 15.44
C ALA A 58 -0.28 -6.73 14.44
N GLN A 59 0.62 -6.02 13.76
CA GLN A 59 0.31 -5.09 12.67
C GLN A 59 1.00 -5.60 11.39
N CYS A 60 0.31 -5.57 10.26
CA CYS A 60 0.89 -5.91 8.96
C CYS A 60 1.73 -4.81 8.35
N SER A 61 1.53 -3.57 8.79
CA SER A 61 2.53 -2.51 8.64
C SER A 61 3.86 -2.86 9.31
N ASP A 62 3.92 -3.86 10.22
CA ASP A 62 5.20 -4.33 10.77
C ASP A 62 6.02 -5.22 9.82
N LEU A 63 5.42 -5.68 8.73
CA LEU A 63 6.05 -6.62 7.79
C LEU A 63 6.04 -6.10 6.35
N PHE A 64 5.05 -5.28 6.01
CA PHE A 64 4.85 -4.69 4.69
C PHE A 64 5.08 -3.19 4.75
N ARG A 65 5.68 -2.64 3.70
CA ARG A 65 5.80 -1.20 3.48
C ARG A 65 4.79 -0.75 2.44
N LYS A 66 4.21 0.43 2.64
CA LYS A 66 3.43 1.11 1.60
C LYS A 66 4.41 1.67 0.57
N VAL A 67 4.31 1.25 -0.69
CA VAL A 67 5.19 1.64 -1.80
C VAL A 67 4.37 2.21 -2.94
N ARG A 68 4.94 3.19 -3.66
CA ARG A 68 4.30 3.77 -4.84
C ARG A 68 4.46 2.84 -6.04
N THR A 69 3.37 2.60 -6.75
CA THR A 69 3.33 1.78 -7.97
C THR A 69 2.51 2.49 -9.06
N ALA A 70 2.47 1.92 -10.27
CA ALA A 70 1.62 2.42 -11.35
C ALA A 70 0.11 2.32 -11.02
N TYR A 71 -0.28 1.48 -10.05
CA TYR A 71 -1.67 1.29 -9.60
C TYR A 71 -2.01 2.10 -8.35
N GLY A 72 -1.15 3.03 -7.95
CA GLY A 72 -1.25 3.77 -6.68
C GLY A 72 -0.35 3.17 -5.60
N TYR A 73 -0.71 3.34 -4.33
CA TYR A 73 0.10 2.81 -3.22
C TYR A 73 -0.31 1.40 -2.84
N CYS A 74 0.67 0.49 -2.85
CA CYS A 74 0.50 -0.93 -2.56
C CYS A 74 1.31 -1.34 -1.32
N CYS A 75 0.95 -2.46 -0.70
CA CYS A 75 1.69 -3.05 0.41
C CYS A 75 2.69 -4.07 -0.11
N SER A 76 3.98 -3.80 0.08
CA SER A 76 5.06 -4.63 -0.43
C SER A 76 5.86 -5.28 0.70
N PHE A 77 6.06 -6.59 0.58
CA PHE A 77 6.91 -7.37 1.47
C PHE A 77 8.29 -7.51 0.85
N ASN A 78 9.33 -7.28 1.65
CA ASN A 78 10.71 -7.56 1.27
C ASN A 78 11.20 -6.82 0.01
N TYR A 79 10.67 -5.62 -0.21
CA TYR A 79 11.06 -4.74 -1.32
C TYR A 79 12.29 -3.92 -0.96
N ALA A 80 13.32 -4.00 -1.81
CA ALA A 80 14.56 -3.25 -1.67
C ALA A 80 14.49 -2.00 -2.56
N ASP A 81 14.54 -0.84 -1.94
CA ASP A 81 14.45 0.46 -2.59
C ASP A 81 15.39 1.42 -1.89
N ARG A 82 16.33 2.01 -2.64
CA ARG A 82 17.44 2.76 -2.05
C ARG A 82 16.98 3.98 -1.24
N GLU A 83 15.85 4.57 -1.62
CA GLU A 83 15.30 5.76 -0.95
C GLU A 83 14.56 5.35 0.32
N LEU A 84 13.68 4.34 0.24
CA LEU A 84 12.96 3.81 1.40
C LEU A 84 13.87 3.07 2.39
N ASP A 85 14.92 2.42 1.90
CA ASP A 85 15.91 1.72 2.72
C ASP A 85 16.86 2.69 3.44
N SER A 86 16.91 3.97 3.09
CA SER A 86 17.63 4.97 3.90
C SER A 86 16.91 5.28 5.22
N ILE A 87 15.62 4.95 5.32
CA ILE A 87 14.78 5.19 6.49
C ILE A 87 14.83 3.97 7.41
N THR A 88 15.30 4.16 8.64
CA THR A 88 15.28 3.08 9.66
C THR A 88 13.86 2.80 10.12
N TRP A 89 13.22 1.85 9.45
CA TRP A 89 11.91 1.35 9.85
C TRP A 89 12.06 0.39 11.04
N ARG A 90 11.57 0.78 12.22
CA ARG A 90 11.59 -0.06 13.42
C ARG A 90 10.21 -0.70 13.63
N PRO A 91 10.12 -2.05 13.68
CA PRO A 91 8.86 -2.71 14.02
C PRO A 91 8.36 -2.25 15.38
N ARG A 92 7.09 -1.88 15.45
CA ARG A 92 6.44 -1.42 16.69
C ARG A 92 6.12 -2.59 17.62
N SER A 93 6.07 -3.81 17.09
CA SER A 93 5.66 -5.01 17.82
C SER A 93 6.82 -5.93 18.22
N ARG A 94 6.81 -6.38 19.48
CA ARG A 94 7.69 -7.46 19.95
C ARG A 94 7.35 -8.74 19.19
N GLY A 95 8.36 -9.36 18.59
CA GLY A 95 8.16 -10.61 17.86
C GLY A 95 7.58 -10.43 16.47
N CYS A 96 7.78 -9.29 15.82
CA CYS A 96 7.89 -9.24 14.37
C CYS A 96 9.15 -8.51 13.95
N VAL A 97 9.94 -9.16 13.10
CA VAL A 97 11.11 -8.55 12.49
C VAL A 97 10.65 -8.09 11.10
N GLY A 98 10.21 -6.85 10.98
CA GLY A 98 10.18 -6.25 9.65
C GLY A 98 11.60 -6.06 9.13
N PRO A 99 11.77 -5.60 7.87
CA PRO A 99 13.08 -5.52 7.26
C PRO A 99 14.00 -4.59 8.07
N THR A 100 14.95 -5.17 8.83
CA THR A 100 16.04 -4.42 9.44
C THR A 100 16.92 -3.99 8.30
N VAL A 101 16.80 -2.75 7.80
CA VAL A 101 17.70 -2.22 6.77
C VAL A 101 19.15 -2.56 7.16
N PRO A 102 19.97 -3.17 6.29
CA PRO A 102 19.75 -3.45 4.85
C PRO A 102 19.42 -4.92 4.54
N VAL A 103 18.85 -5.65 5.49
CA VAL A 103 18.69 -7.11 5.45
C VAL A 103 17.35 -7.49 4.80
N VAL A 104 17.45 -7.97 3.56
CA VAL A 104 16.38 -8.68 2.85
C VAL A 104 16.03 -9.96 3.61
N HIS A 105 14.74 -10.22 3.81
CA HIS A 105 14.23 -11.47 4.37
C HIS A 105 14.55 -12.63 3.43
N ARG A 106 15.23 -13.66 3.95
CA ARG A 106 15.60 -14.87 3.21
C ARG A 106 15.00 -16.10 3.87
N THR A 107 14.57 -17.08 3.10
CA THR A 107 14.24 -18.42 3.62
C THR A 107 15.37 -19.40 3.31
N SER A 108 15.65 -20.31 4.23
CA SER A 108 16.59 -21.43 4.05
C SER A 108 15.89 -22.78 3.89
N SER A 109 14.54 -22.79 3.93
CA SER A 109 13.74 -24.00 3.92
C SER A 109 12.41 -23.78 3.21
N CYS A 110 11.91 -24.83 2.56
CA CYS A 110 10.63 -24.86 1.88
C CYS A 110 9.49 -25.19 2.85
N GLY A 111 8.26 -24.82 2.49
CA GLY A 111 7.05 -25.18 3.23
C GLY A 111 6.21 -23.97 3.65
N PHE A 112 4.90 -24.15 3.71
CA PHE A 112 3.93 -23.07 3.96
C PHE A 112 4.17 -22.35 5.30
N THR A 113 4.76 -23.02 6.29
CA THR A 113 5.10 -22.42 7.58
C THR A 113 6.34 -21.52 7.53
N ASN A 114 7.25 -21.78 6.59
CA ASN A 114 8.53 -21.08 6.45
C ASN A 114 8.47 -19.96 5.40
N GLY A 115 7.33 -19.80 4.73
CA GLY A 115 7.07 -18.71 3.78
C GLY A 115 6.30 -17.54 4.39
N LEU A 116 5.81 -16.69 3.49
CA LEU A 116 4.88 -15.61 3.78
C LEU A 116 3.45 -16.16 3.74
N SER A 117 2.65 -15.89 4.78
CA SER A 117 1.20 -16.16 4.76
C SER A 117 0.46 -14.87 5.06
N VAL A 118 -0.54 -14.54 4.24
CA VAL A 118 -1.31 -13.29 4.35
C VAL A 118 -2.79 -13.61 4.19
N ALA A 119 -3.65 -12.95 4.98
CA ALA A 119 -5.08 -12.90 4.72
C ALA A 119 -5.45 -11.48 4.33
N VAL A 120 -6.10 -11.34 3.17
CA VAL A 120 -6.48 -10.04 2.62
C VAL A 120 -7.96 -9.80 2.90
N HIS A 121 -8.28 -8.58 3.29
CA HIS A 121 -9.63 -8.10 3.48
C HIS A 121 -10.04 -7.24 2.29
N VAL A 122 -10.83 -7.83 1.41
CA VAL A 122 -11.43 -7.14 0.26
C VAL A 122 -12.71 -6.44 0.74
N LYS A 123 -12.84 -5.14 0.44
CA LYS A 123 -14.05 -4.35 0.72
C LYS A 123 -14.78 -3.96 -0.56
N PRO A 124 -15.69 -4.80 -1.09
CA PRO A 124 -16.30 -4.57 -2.41
C PRO A 124 -17.01 -3.20 -2.55
N GLY A 125 -17.57 -2.67 -1.46
CA GLY A 125 -18.24 -1.36 -1.48
C GLY A 125 -17.32 -0.15 -1.71
N GLU A 126 -16.01 -0.31 -1.56
CA GLU A 126 -15.02 0.75 -1.81
C GLU A 126 -14.46 0.71 -3.25
N TYR A 127 -14.82 -0.31 -4.04
CA TYR A 127 -14.44 -0.41 -5.45
C TYR A 127 -15.32 0.53 -6.29
N PHE A 128 -14.83 1.74 -6.57
CA PHE A 128 -15.48 2.63 -7.53
C PHE A 128 -15.42 2.03 -8.94
N SER A 129 -16.55 2.08 -9.66
CA SER A 129 -16.74 1.76 -11.09
C SER A 129 -15.47 1.24 -11.76
N SER A 130 -15.27 -0.06 -11.65
CA SER A 130 -13.97 -0.67 -11.84
C SER A 130 -13.41 -0.47 -13.24
N LEU A 131 -12.16 0.02 -13.36
CA LEU A 131 -11.37 -0.06 -14.60
C LEU A 131 -11.11 -1.51 -15.00
N VAL A 132 -11.00 -2.39 -14.00
CA VAL A 132 -10.77 -3.84 -14.14
C VAL A 132 -12.01 -4.55 -13.59
N PRO A 133 -12.76 -5.33 -14.38
CA PRO A 133 -14.02 -5.94 -13.97
C PRO A 133 -13.80 -7.17 -13.04
N SER A 134 -12.94 -7.03 -12.03
CA SER A 134 -12.67 -8.07 -11.03
C SER A 134 -12.53 -7.47 -9.63
N TYR A 135 -13.08 -8.17 -8.64
CA TYR A 135 -12.84 -7.91 -7.22
C TYR A 135 -11.72 -8.84 -6.76
N SER A 136 -10.47 -8.45 -7.03
CA SER A 136 -9.31 -9.26 -6.66
C SER A 136 -8.16 -8.39 -6.16
N VAL A 137 -7.24 -9.04 -5.48
CA VAL A 137 -5.92 -8.46 -5.15
C VAL A 137 -5.05 -8.67 -6.38
N MET A 138 -4.44 -7.59 -6.88
CA MET A 138 -3.45 -7.64 -7.95
C MET A 138 -2.04 -7.54 -7.36
#